data_AF-A0A2V5REA9-F1
#
_entry.id   AF-A0A2V5REA9-F1
#
_cell.length_a   1.000
_cell.length_b   1.000
_cell.length_c   1.000
_cell.angle_alpha   90.00
_cell.angle_beta   90.00
_cell.angle_gamma   90.00
#
_symmetry.space_group_name_H-M   'P 1'
#
loop_
_entity.id
_entity.type
_entity.pdbx_description
1 polymer ?
#
loop_
_entity_poly.entity_id
_entity_poly.type
_entity_poly.pdbx_seq_one_letter_code
_entity_poly.pdbx_strand_id
1 'polypeptide(L)' 'AVKLWQSLGMKIVGTLPGAFRHPEKGYVDVYVMFQSFEQA' A
#
# COMPACT_ATOMS: atom_id res chain seq x y z
N ALA A 1 -4.08 -2.55 -8.21
CA ALA A 1 -4.38 -1.56 -7.16
C ALA A 1 -3.23 -0.59 -6.91
N VAL A 2 -2.02 -1.04 -6.51
CA VAL A 2 -0.91 -0.14 -6.12
C VAL A 2 -0.62 0.99 -7.12
N LYS A 3 -0.44 0.67 -8.41
CA LYS A 3 -0.17 1.67 -9.46
C LYS A 3 -1.31 2.70 -9.62
N LEU A 4 -2.56 2.28 -9.43
CA LEU A 4 -3.72 3.17 -9.50
C LEU A 4 -3.68 4.18 -8.34
N TRP A 5 -3.48 3.71 -7.11
CA TRP A 5 -3.39 4.58 -5.95
C TRP A 5 -2.20 5.54 -6.03
N GLN A 6 -1.07 5.11 -6.58
CA GLN A 6 0.06 5.99 -6.89
C GLN A 6 -0.31 7.09 -7.89
N SER A 7 -1.06 6.76 -8.97
CA SER A 7 -1.53 7.77 -9.94
C SER A 7 -2.54 8.76 -9.36
N LEU A 8 -3.27 8.37 -8.32
CA LEU A 8 -4.22 9.23 -7.59
C LEU A 8 -3.55 10.09 -6.51
N GLY A 9 -2.23 9.98 -6.36
CA GLY A 9 -1.43 10.82 -5.45
C GLY A 9 -1.14 10.21 -4.08
N MET A 10 -1.51 8.95 -3.84
CA MET A 10 -1.10 8.23 -2.63
C MET A 10 0.36 7.77 -2.75
N LYS A 11 1.10 7.78 -1.64
CA LYS A 11 2.48 7.31 -1.56
C LYS A 11 2.61 6.13 -0.61
N ILE A 12 3.51 5.19 -0.92
CA ILE A 12 3.87 4.13 0.02
C ILE A 12 4.72 4.77 1.11
N VAL A 13 4.29 4.65 2.36
CA VAL A 13 4.99 5.17 3.54
C VAL A 13 5.63 4.08 4.39
N GLY A 14 5.32 2.81 4.09
CA GLY A 14 5.90 1.67 4.77
C GLY A 14 5.49 0.35 4.15
N THR A 15 6.20 -0.72 4.53
CA THR A 15 5.92 -2.09 4.13
C THR A 15 5.88 -2.96 5.37
N LEU A 16 4.83 -3.78 5.50
CA LEU A 16 4.69 -4.77 6.55
C LEU A 16 4.98 -6.15 5.96
N PRO A 17 6.13 -6.78 6.32
CA PRO A 17 6.51 -8.05 5.72
C PRO A 17 5.57 -9.17 6.15
N GLY A 18 5.11 -9.98 5.19
CA GLY A 18 4.28 -11.16 5.45
C GLY A 18 2.92 -10.90 6.14
N ALA A 19 2.40 -9.67 6.11
CA ALA A 19 1.20 -9.29 6.86
C ALA A 19 -0.12 -9.80 6.27
N PHE A 20 -0.12 -10.34 5.04
CA PHE A 20 -1.31 -10.88 4.40
C PHE A 20 -1.10 -12.31 3.93
N ARG A 21 -2.01 -13.23 4.28
CA ARG A 21 -1.96 -14.63 3.83
C ARG A 21 -2.75 -14.80 2.52
N HIS A 22 -2.06 -14.67 1.40
CA HIS A 22 -2.63 -14.91 0.08
C HIS A 22 -2.88 -16.42 -0.13
N PRO A 23 -4.06 -16.82 -0.64
CA PRO A 23 -4.45 -18.24 -0.74
C PRO A 23 -3.46 -19.08 -1.57
N GLU A 24 -2.92 -18.54 -2.65
CA GLU A 24 -1.96 -19.26 -3.53
C GLU A 24 -0.50 -18.94 -3.25
N LYS A 25 -0.19 -17.82 -2.59
CA LYS A 25 1.18 -17.26 -2.52
C LYS A 25 1.76 -17.28 -1.11
N GLY A 26 1.00 -17.78 -0.14
CA GLY A 26 1.40 -17.75 1.28
C GLY A 26 1.41 -16.32 1.83
N TYR A 27 2.29 -16.07 2.80
CA TYR A 27 2.41 -14.75 3.40
C TYR A 27 3.14 -13.80 2.46
N VAL A 28 2.49 -12.67 2.17
CA VAL A 28 3.01 -11.62 1.29
C VAL A 28 3.03 -10.28 2.01
N ASP A 29 3.89 -9.39 1.53
CA ASP A 29 4.05 -8.06 2.07
C ASP A 29 2.84 -7.17 1.78
N VAL A 30 2.57 -6.25 2.69
CA VAL A 30 1.50 -5.26 2.57
C VAL A 30 2.10 -3.86 2.58
N TYR A 31 1.67 -3.01 1.65
CA TYR A 31 2.04 -1.60 1.64
C TYR A 31 1.08 -0.77 2.48
N VAL A 32 1.62 0.08 3.33
CA VAL A 32 0.88 1.19 3.93
C VAL A 32 0.98 2.37 2.97
N MET A 33 -0.16 2.83 2.47
CA MET A 33 -0.25 3.96 1.53
C MET A 33 -0.98 5.13 2.19
N PHE A 34 -0.45 6.34 2.00
CA PHE A 34 -1.00 7.55 2.61
C PHE A 34 -1.03 8.70 1.60
N GLN A 35 -2.05 9.55 1.70
CA GLN A 35 -2.16 10.81 1.00
C GLN A 35 -2.62 11.86 2.03
N SER A 36 -1.82 12.90 2.20
CA SER A 36 -2.21 14.04 3.02
C SER A 36 -3.20 14.91 2.26
N PHE A 37 -4.27 15.33 2.92
CA PHE A 37 -5.18 16.37 2.43
C PHE A 37 -4.89 17.66 3.18
N GLU A 38 -3.73 18.27 2.95
CA GLU A 38 -3.49 19.64 3.41
C GLU A 38 -4.16 20.60 2.41
N GLN A 39 -5.11 21.39 2.93
CA GLN A 39 -5.63 22.55 2.24
C GLN A 39 -4.61 23.69 2.41
N ALA A 40 -4.08 24.18 1.30
CA ALA A 40 -3.27 25.41 1.27
C ALA A 40 -4.13 26.64 1.55
#